data_AF-A0A1G4VFJ1-F1
#
_entry.id   AF-A0A1G4VFJ1-F1
#
_cell.length_a   1.000
_cell.length_b   1.000
_cell.length_c   1.000
_cell.angle_alpha   90.00
_cell.angle_beta   90.00
_cell.angle_gamma   90.00
#
_symmetry.space_group_name_H-M   'P 1'
#
loop_
_entity.id
_entity.type
_entity.pdbx_description
1 polymer ?
#
loop_
_entity_poly.entity_id
_entity_poly.type
_entity_poly.pdbx_seq_one_letter_code
_entity_poly.pdbx_strand_id
1 'polypeptide(L)'
;MPTATLVTENVSHFCPVTNFYECSDGRYLLVTIPRLSADMVHNMLGVRVPIVQMHLPDAADVFWADADAVVLDADGDPSNGMTPLVSVPGCEVFAEALAAAGYTLTATEED
;
A
#
# COMPACT_ATOMS: atom_id res chain seq x y z
N MET A 1 11.23 -13.66 -10.96
CA MET A 1 10.50 -12.45 -10.54
C MET A 1 11.48 -11.56 -9.80
N PRO A 2 11.46 -10.24 -10.02
CA PRO A 2 12.19 -9.30 -9.17
C PRO A 2 11.70 -9.41 -7.72
N THR A 3 12.53 -8.98 -6.78
CA THR A 3 12.19 -8.99 -5.36
C THR A 3 11.88 -7.59 -4.86
N ALA A 4 11.06 -7.49 -3.83
CA ALA A 4 10.75 -6.24 -3.14
C ALA A 4 11.20 -6.36 -1.67
N THR A 5 11.99 -5.41 -1.20
CA THR A 5 12.50 -5.33 0.17
C THR A 5 11.85 -4.15 0.88
N LEU A 6 11.35 -4.39 2.09
CA LEU A 6 10.71 -3.37 2.90
C LEU A 6 11.72 -2.29 3.30
N VAL A 7 11.39 -1.03 3.04
CA VAL A 7 12.21 0.14 3.41
C VAL A 7 11.58 0.87 4.59
N THR A 8 10.26 1.03 4.59
CA THR A 8 9.53 1.72 5.66
C THR A 8 8.12 1.19 5.79
N GLU A 9 7.69 0.96 7.01
CA GLU A 9 6.31 0.61 7.34
C GLU A 9 5.49 1.84 7.73
N ASN A 10 4.18 1.78 7.50
CA ASN A 10 3.20 2.78 7.96
C ASN A 10 3.61 4.22 7.61
N VAL A 11 3.90 4.46 6.32
CA VAL A 11 4.35 5.77 5.82
C VAL A 11 3.33 6.85 6.22
N SER A 12 3.77 7.81 7.02
CA SER A 12 2.94 8.73 7.83
C SER A 12 2.02 9.67 7.05
N HIS A 13 2.26 9.85 5.75
CA HIS A 13 1.47 10.71 4.86
C HIS A 13 0.41 9.96 4.04
N PHE A 14 0.36 8.63 4.15
CA PHE A 14 -0.60 7.78 3.45
C PHE A 14 -1.61 7.14 4.40
N CYS A 15 -2.62 6.46 3.83
CA CYS A 15 -3.61 5.71 4.58
C CYS A 15 -2.90 4.79 5.59
N PRO A 16 -3.38 4.70 6.85
CA PRO A 16 -2.78 3.80 7.82
C PRO A 16 -2.77 2.38 7.24
N VAL A 17 -1.59 1.75 7.26
CA VAL A 17 -1.26 0.50 6.54
C VAL A 17 -0.81 0.72 5.08
N THR A 18 0.09 1.68 4.87
CA THR A 18 0.87 1.84 3.64
C THR A 18 2.35 1.56 3.89
N ASN A 19 2.95 0.64 3.12
CA ASN A 19 4.35 0.27 3.23
C ASN A 19 5.12 0.65 1.95
N PHE A 20 6.39 1.01 2.13
CA PHE A 20 7.31 1.39 1.06
C PHE A 20 8.37 0.31 0.83
N TYR A 21 8.59 -0.04 -0.43
CA TYR A 21 9.49 -1.11 -0.84
C TYR A 21 10.48 -0.64 -1.91
N GLU A 22 11.73 -1.07 -1.79
CA GLU A 22 12.75 -0.99 -2.83
C GLU A 22 12.80 -2.32 -3.58
N CYS A 23 12.79 -2.26 -4.90
CA CYS A 23 12.77 -3.43 -5.76
C CYS A 23 14.14 -3.71 -6.38
N SER A 24 14.45 -4.99 -6.61
CA SER A 24 15.74 -5.43 -7.17
C SER A 24 16.02 -4.92 -8.58
N ASP A 25 15.01 -4.40 -9.27
CA ASP A 25 15.10 -3.79 -10.61
C ASP A 25 15.34 -2.27 -10.57
N GLY A 26 15.58 -1.70 -9.38
CA GLY A 26 15.84 -0.28 -9.17
C GLY A 26 14.57 0.59 -9.14
N ARG A 27 13.38 -0.03 -9.04
CA ARG A 27 12.11 0.67 -8.86
C ARG A 27 11.70 0.69 -7.39
N TYR A 28 10.71 1.52 -7.08
CA TYR A 28 10.12 1.58 -5.75
C TYR A 28 8.60 1.39 -5.84
N LEU A 29 8.04 0.80 -4.79
CA LEU A 29 6.61 0.53 -4.67
C LEU A 29 6.06 1.08 -3.37
N LEU A 30 4.85 1.64 -3.44
CA LEU A 30 4.01 1.89 -2.29
C LEU A 30 2.82 0.93 -2.34
N VAL A 31 2.65 0.15 -1.29
CA VAL A 31 1.54 -0.80 -1.17
C VAL A 31 0.63 -0.32 -0.05
N THR A 32 -0.63 -0.06 -0.38
CA THR A 32 -1.66 0.34 0.59
C THR A 32 -2.64 -0.80 0.76
N ILE A 33 -2.82 -1.30 1.98
CA ILE A 33 -3.87 -2.25 2.30
C ILE A 33 -4.88 -1.54 3.20
N PRO A 34 -6.12 -1.30 2.77
CA PRO A 34 -7.11 -0.54 3.53
C PRO A 34 -7.61 -1.36 4.75
N ARG A 35 -6.85 -1.38 5.83
CA ARG A 35 -7.20 -2.01 7.11
C ARG A 35 -7.72 -0.98 8.11
N LEU A 36 -8.75 -0.23 7.72
CA LEU A 36 -9.40 0.71 8.62
C LEU A 36 -10.40 -0.05 9.50
N SER A 37 -10.03 -0.29 10.76
CA SER A 37 -10.97 -0.69 11.80
C SER A 37 -11.46 0.52 12.61
N ALA A 38 -12.66 0.44 13.16
CA ALA A 38 -13.19 1.50 14.03
C ALA A 38 -12.27 1.76 15.24
N ASP A 39 -11.58 0.73 15.74
CA ASP A 39 -10.63 0.84 16.84
C ASP A 39 -9.31 1.50 16.39
N MET A 40 -8.81 1.19 15.19
CA MET A 40 -7.64 1.86 14.62
C MET A 40 -7.90 3.36 14.45
N VAL A 41 -9.06 3.73 13.92
CA VAL A 41 -9.46 5.14 13.77
C VAL A 41 -9.64 5.82 15.13
N HIS A 42 -10.23 5.13 16.11
CA HIS A 42 -10.34 5.66 17.46
C HIS A 42 -8.97 5.93 18.10
N ASN A 43 -8.03 4.99 17.95
CA ASN A 43 -6.66 5.14 18.48
C ASN A 43 -5.89 6.27 17.79
N MET A 44 -6.09 6.48 16.48
CA MET A 44 -5.41 7.54 15.72
C MET A 44 -6.01 8.93 15.95
N LEU A 45 -7.34 9.05 16.00
CA LEU A 45 -8.03 10.34 16.02
C LEU A 45 -8.57 10.72 17.41
N GLY A 46 -8.58 9.79 18.37
CA GLY A 46 -9.17 9.99 19.70
C GLY A 46 -10.71 10.08 19.69
N VAL A 47 -11.35 9.86 18.55
CA VAL A 47 -12.80 10.00 18.34
C VAL A 47 -13.38 8.69 17.85
N ARG A 48 -14.52 8.27 18.40
CA ARG A 48 -15.28 7.13 17.84
C ARG A 48 -16.14 7.62 16.68
N VAL A 49 -15.71 7.30 15.46
CA VAL A 49 -16.49 7.53 14.25
C VAL A 49 -17.28 6.25 13.94
N PRO A 50 -18.59 6.31 13.68
CA PRO A 50 -19.33 5.17 13.18
C PRO A 50 -18.86 4.88 11.74
N ILE A 51 -18.01 3.87 11.57
CA ILE A 51 -17.53 3.44 10.25
C ILE A 51 -18.41 2.31 9.77
N VAL A 52 -19.11 2.53 8.64
CA VAL A 52 -19.81 1.47 7.93
C VAL A 52 -18.78 0.76 7.05
N GLN A 53 -18.39 -0.47 7.42
CA GLN A 53 -17.36 -1.23 6.72
C GLN A 53 -17.63 -1.41 5.22
N MET A 54 -18.90 -1.50 4.81
CA MET A 54 -19.31 -1.68 3.41
C MET A 54 -18.94 -0.50 2.48
N HIS A 55 -18.51 0.63 3.03
CA HIS A 55 -18.06 1.80 2.26
C HIS A 55 -16.54 1.98 2.27
N LEU A 56 -15.82 1.11 2.97
CA LEU A 56 -14.36 1.14 2.93
C LEU A 56 -13.88 0.47 1.64
N PRO A 57 -12.81 1.01 1.01
CA PRO A 57 -12.09 0.28 -0.03
C PRO A 57 -11.68 -1.08 0.51
N ASP A 58 -11.88 -2.13 -0.27
CA ASP A 58 -11.54 -3.52 0.08
C ASP A 58 -10.37 -4.06 -0.74
N ALA A 59 -9.84 -3.27 -1.69
CA ALA A 59 -8.72 -3.64 -2.52
C ALA A 59 -7.40 -3.11 -1.95
N ALA A 60 -6.36 -3.94 -1.98
CA ALA A 60 -5.00 -3.46 -1.80
C ALA A 60 -4.52 -2.82 -3.10
N ASP A 61 -4.01 -1.60 -3.02
CA ASP A 61 -3.49 -0.87 -4.16
C ASP A 61 -1.97 -0.82 -4.10
N VAL A 62 -1.34 -1.15 -5.23
CA VAL A 62 0.11 -1.05 -5.43
C VAL A 62 0.37 0.08 -6.41
N PHE A 63 1.21 1.03 -6.00
CA PHE A 63 1.60 2.16 -6.84
C PHE A 63 3.11 2.13 -7.10
N TRP A 64 3.50 2.71 -8.24
CA TRP A 64 4.88 3.10 -8.43
C TRP A 64 5.25 4.23 -7.48
N ALA A 65 6.51 4.24 -7.06
CA ALA A 65 7.08 5.35 -6.30
C ALA A 65 8.49 5.66 -6.81
N ASP A 66 8.97 6.85 -6.48
CA ASP A 66 10.39 7.17 -6.55
C ASP A 66 11.13 6.80 -5.26
N ALA A 67 12.43 7.09 -5.21
CA ALA A 67 13.29 6.80 -4.07
C ALA A 67 12.91 7.60 -2.80
N ASP A 68 12.15 8.69 -2.96
CA ASP A 68 11.70 9.56 -1.88
C ASP A 68 10.27 9.21 -1.41
N ALA A 69 9.75 8.05 -1.83
CA ALA A 69 8.39 7.57 -1.56
C ALA A 69 7.28 8.51 -2.08
N VAL A 70 7.54 9.22 -3.19
CA VAL A 70 6.52 9.97 -3.91
C VAL A 70 5.82 9.03 -4.89
N VAL A 71 4.50 8.96 -4.81
CA VAL A 71 3.70 8.09 -5.69
C VAL A 71 3.77 8.63 -7.13
N LEU A 72 3.99 7.72 -8.07
CA LEU A 72 3.99 7.97 -9.50
C LEU A 72 2.73 7.36 -10.13
N ASP A 73 2.06 8.14 -10.95
CA ASP A 73 0.87 7.71 -11.66
C ASP A 73 1.23 6.67 -12.75
N ALA A 74 0.52 5.54 -12.75
CA ALA A 74 0.89 4.40 -13.59
C ALA A 74 0.51 4.58 -15.06
N ASP A 75 -0.58 5.30 -15.37
CA ASP A 75 -1.01 5.61 -16.73
C ASP A 75 -0.56 7.01 -17.21
N GLY A 76 -0.17 7.87 -16.27
CA GLY A 76 0.36 9.20 -16.54
C GLY A 76 -0.71 10.17 -17.05
N ASP A 77 -1.99 9.90 -16.77
CA ASP A 77 -3.11 10.71 -17.19
C ASP A 77 -3.43 11.77 -16.13
N PRO A 78 -3.04 13.05 -16.34
CA PRO A 78 -3.31 14.10 -15.37
C PRO A 78 -4.81 14.46 -15.26
N SER A 79 -5.67 13.88 -16.10
CA SER A 79 -7.11 14.16 -16.11
C SER A 79 -7.92 13.26 -15.17
N ASN A 80 -7.31 12.20 -14.62
CA ASN A 80 -7.93 11.32 -13.63
C ASN A 80 -7.20 11.41 -12.26
N GLY A 81 -7.67 10.64 -11.27
CA GLY A 81 -6.96 10.49 -10.01
C GLY A 81 -5.84 9.46 -10.13
N MET A 82 -4.92 9.43 -9.17
CA MET A 82 -3.77 8.51 -9.17
C MET A 82 -4.18 7.07 -9.46
N THR A 83 -3.67 6.52 -10.57
CA THR A 83 -3.97 5.16 -10.99
C THR A 83 -2.94 4.19 -10.41
N PRO A 84 -3.37 3.16 -9.67
CA PRO A 84 -2.46 2.14 -9.18
C PRO A 84 -1.93 1.29 -10.33
N LEU A 85 -0.73 0.73 -10.14
CA LEU A 85 -0.18 -0.31 -11.03
C LEU A 85 -1.08 -1.54 -11.04
N VAL A 86 -1.55 -1.94 -9.86
CA VAL A 86 -2.49 -3.05 -9.69
C VAL A 86 -3.32 -2.84 -8.42
N SER A 87 -4.59 -3.20 -8.51
CA SER A 87 -5.52 -3.28 -7.38
C SER A 87 -5.91 -4.73 -7.17
N VAL A 88 -5.81 -5.22 -5.93
CA VAL A 88 -6.08 -6.61 -5.56
C VAL A 88 -7.25 -6.65 -4.58
N PRO A 89 -8.48 -6.99 -5.04
CA PRO A 89 -9.66 -7.05 -4.19
C PRO A 89 -9.51 -8.06 -3.05
N GLY A 90 -9.93 -7.68 -1.84
CA GLY A 90 -9.91 -8.54 -0.65
C GLY A 90 -8.52 -8.97 -0.19
N CYS A 91 -7.46 -8.32 -0.68
CA CYS A 91 -6.09 -8.64 -0.28
C CYS A 91 -5.80 -8.11 1.11
N GLU A 92 -5.33 -8.99 2.00
CA GLU A 92 -5.01 -8.63 3.37
C GLU A 92 -3.49 -8.68 3.63
N VAL A 93 -2.70 -9.25 2.74
CA VAL A 93 -1.27 -9.53 2.97
C VAL A 93 -0.41 -8.82 1.93
N PHE A 94 0.60 -8.07 2.38
CA PHE A 94 1.51 -7.33 1.51
C PHE A 94 2.22 -8.22 0.49
N ALA A 95 2.58 -9.45 0.88
CA ALA A 95 3.21 -10.41 -0.02
C ALA A 95 2.31 -10.77 -1.23
N GLU A 96 0.99 -10.84 -1.03
CA GLU A 96 0.04 -11.13 -2.11
C GLU A 96 -0.13 -9.93 -3.05
N ALA A 97 -0.22 -8.71 -2.49
CA ALA A 97 -0.26 -7.48 -3.27
C ALA A 97 1.01 -7.30 -4.14
N LEU A 98 2.19 -7.55 -3.55
CA LEU A 98 3.47 -7.54 -4.26
C LEU A 98 3.52 -8.62 -5.35
N ALA A 99 3.03 -9.83 -5.06
CA ALA A 99 2.97 -10.91 -6.05
C ALA A 99 2.07 -10.56 -7.24
N ALA A 100 0.93 -9.89 -7.01
CA ALA A 100 0.07 -9.39 -8.07
C ALA A 100 0.75 -8.32 -8.94
N ALA A 101 1.65 -7.53 -8.35
CA ALA A 101 2.50 -6.58 -9.06
C ALA A 101 3.71 -7.24 -9.75
N GLY A 102 3.92 -8.55 -9.58
CA GLY A 102 5.03 -9.30 -10.17
C GLY A 102 6.30 -9.39 -9.34
N TYR A 103 6.24 -9.02 -8.05
CA TYR A 103 7.35 -8.99 -7.12
C TYR A 103 7.23 -10.07 -6.04
N THR A 104 8.36 -10.59 -5.58
CA THR A 104 8.42 -11.47 -4.41
C THR A 104 8.97 -10.69 -3.21
N LEU A 105 8.23 -10.67 -2.10
CA LEU A 105 8.70 -10.06 -0.86
C LEU A 105 9.95 -10.82 -0.37
N THR A 106 11.05 -10.11 -0.13
CA THR A 106 12.19 -10.67 0.62
C THR A 106 11.78 -10.79 2.07
N ALA A 107 12.04 -11.96 2.68
CA ALA A 107 11.81 -12.17 4.10
C ALA A 107 12.56 -11.08 4.87
N THR A 108 11.84 -10.09 5.37
CA THR A 108 12.38 -9.16 6.34
C THR A 108 12.20 -9.89 7.67
N GLU A 109 13.31 -10.39 8.22
CA GLU A 109 13.31 -11.02 9.55
C GLU A 109 12.72 -10.05 10.55
N GLU A 110 11.60 -10.39 11.20
CA GLU A 110 11.37 -10.11 12.62
C GLU A 110 10.55 -11.26 13.25
N ASP A 111 11.13 -11.80 14.32
CA ASP A 111 10.71 -12.89 15.21
C ASP A 111 9.64 -12.42 16.22
#